data_AF-A0A1Y0ELH8-F1
#
_entry.id   AF-A0A1Y0ELH8-F1
#
_cell.length_a   1.000
_cell.length_b   1.000
_cell.length_c   1.000
_cell.angle_alpha   90.00
_cell.angle_beta   90.00
_cell.angle_gamma   90.00
#
_symmetry.space_group_name_H-M   'P 1'
#
loop_
_entity.id
_entity.type
_entity.pdbx_description
1 polymer ?
#
loop_
_entity_poly.entity_id
_entity_poly.type
_entity_poly.pdbx_seq_one_letter_code
_entity_poly.pdbx_strand_id
1 'polypeptide(L)'
;MCQRAHGAAFASFGAVPLADFRLVQGEALLRQYASSPGVVRRFCGQCGSPITWQRVQGEWADWTCFTLATLLTPFKPAKQRHVHCESAPAWQAADHAIGCEATRPAQGRAADGRTADGAAVDAAV
;
A
#
# COMPACT_ATOMS: atom_id res chain seq x y z
N MET A 1 -10.14 2.62 -7.24
CA MET A 1 -10.24 1.25 -6.66
C MET A 1 -9.86 1.19 -5.18
N CYS A 2 -8.88 1.96 -4.68
CA CYS A 2 -8.38 1.81 -3.30
C CYS A 2 -9.44 1.95 -2.20
N GLN A 3 -10.28 2.98 -2.26
CA GLN A 3 -11.40 3.20 -1.33
C GLN A 3 -12.35 2.01 -1.28
N ARG A 4 -12.80 1.54 -2.45
CA ARG A 4 -13.72 0.40 -2.58
C ARG A 4 -13.12 -0.88 -2.00
N ALA A 5 -11.84 -1.14 -2.26
CA ALA A 5 -11.17 -2.32 -1.72
C ALA A 5 -11.02 -2.30 -0.19
N HIS A 6 -10.97 -1.10 0.42
CA HIS A 6 -10.84 -0.94 1.87
C HIS A 6 -12.16 -0.67 2.58
N GLY A 7 -13.24 -0.39 1.84
CA GLY A 7 -14.50 0.08 2.44
C GLY A 7 -14.35 1.39 3.23
N ALA A 8 -13.38 2.24 2.86
CA ALA A 8 -13.00 3.42 3.63
C ALA A 8 -12.76 4.66 2.74
N ALA A 9 -12.70 5.84 3.36
CA ALA A 9 -12.49 7.12 2.67
C ALA A 9 -11.16 7.18 1.90
N PHE A 10 -10.16 6.46 2.40
CA PHE A 10 -8.85 6.27 1.80
C PHE A 10 -8.25 4.93 2.24
N ALA A 11 -7.13 4.57 1.63
CA ALA A 11 -6.36 3.39 2.00
C ALA A 11 -4.95 3.81 2.41
N SER A 12 -4.48 3.29 3.54
CA SER A 12 -3.14 3.59 4.07
C SER A 12 -2.16 2.53 3.61
N PHE A 13 -1.21 2.92 2.75
CA PHE A 13 -0.21 2.01 2.18
C PHE A 13 1.21 2.42 2.57
N GLY A 14 2.03 1.41 2.86
CA GLY A 14 3.49 1.46 2.74
C GLY A 14 3.90 0.95 1.37
N ALA A 15 5.12 1.27 0.94
CA ALA A 15 5.69 0.74 -0.31
C ALA A 15 7.17 0.44 -0.12
N VAL A 16 7.59 -0.73 -0.58
CA VAL A 16 8.98 -1.21 -0.51
C VAL A 16 9.34 -1.97 -1.78
N PRO A 17 10.64 -2.13 -2.10
CA PRO A 17 11.07 -3.14 -3.04
C PRO A 17 10.52 -4.52 -2.65
N LEU A 18 10.18 -5.35 -3.63
CA LEU A 18 9.63 -6.69 -3.41
C LEU A 18 10.63 -7.57 -2.63
N ALA A 19 11.93 -7.36 -2.85
CA ALA A 19 13.00 -8.05 -2.12
C ALA A 19 13.00 -7.76 -0.61
N ASP A 20 12.43 -6.63 -0.19
CA ASP A 20 12.39 -6.19 1.20
C ASP A 20 11.04 -6.49 1.87
N PHE A 21 10.09 -7.10 1.15
CA PHE A 21 8.79 -7.49 1.68
C PHE A 21 8.73 -8.99 1.92
N ARG A 22 8.31 -9.38 3.12
CA ARG A 22 8.10 -10.78 3.48
C ARG A 22 6.73 -10.98 4.09
N LEU A 23 5.99 -11.94 3.54
CA LEU A 23 4.79 -12.45 4.18
C LEU A 23 5.21 -13.52 5.19
N VAL A 24 4.97 -13.27 6.48
CA VAL A 24 5.44 -14.16 7.56
C VAL A 24 4.52 -15.38 7.72
N GLN A 25 3.23 -15.20 7.46
CA GLN A 25 2.23 -16.26 7.63
C GLN A 25 1.00 -16.02 6.74
N GLY A 26 0.22 -17.07 6.52
CA GLY A 26 -1.08 -16.99 5.84
C GLY A 26 -1.01 -16.91 4.32
N GLU A 27 0.12 -17.27 3.69
CA GLU A 27 0.25 -17.30 2.23
C GLU A 27 -0.83 -18.15 1.55
N ALA A 28 -1.14 -19.31 2.12
CA ALA A 28 -2.19 -20.21 1.64
C ALA A 28 -3.60 -19.59 1.67
N LEU A 29 -3.81 -18.54 2.46
CA LEU A 29 -5.08 -17.83 2.57
C LEU A 29 -5.19 -16.68 1.56
N LEU A 30 -4.10 -16.30 0.88
CA LEU A 30 -4.11 -15.19 -0.05
C LEU A 30 -4.89 -15.54 -1.33
N ARG A 31 -5.79 -14.64 -1.70
CA ARG A 31 -6.44 -14.59 -3.00
C ARG A 31 -5.91 -13.40 -3.78
N GLN A 32 -5.91 -13.54 -5.11
CA GLN A 32 -5.42 -12.50 -6.01
C GLN A 32 -6.54 -12.01 -6.91
N TYR A 33 -6.52 -10.72 -7.21
CA TYR A 33 -7.47 -10.08 -8.13
C TYR A 33 -6.75 -9.09 -9.03
N ALA A 34 -6.90 -9.26 -10.35
CA ALA A 34 -6.39 -8.34 -11.36
C ALA A 34 -7.31 -7.12 -11.46
N SER A 35 -6.98 -6.05 -10.73
CA SER A 35 -7.87 -4.89 -10.58
C SER A 35 -7.85 -3.92 -11.76
N SER A 36 -6.80 -3.97 -12.57
CA SER A 36 -6.64 -3.26 -13.84
C SER A 36 -5.52 -3.92 -14.64
N PRO A 37 -5.35 -3.63 -15.94
CA PRO A 37 -4.22 -4.12 -16.71
C PRO A 37 -2.90 -3.86 -15.97
N GLY A 38 -2.10 -4.92 -15.78
CA GLY A 38 -0.81 -4.84 -15.11
C GLY A 38 -0.83 -4.58 -13.60
N VAL A 39 -1.99 -4.61 -12.91
CA VAL A 39 -2.08 -4.39 -11.46
C VAL A 39 -2.79 -5.56 -10.77
N VAL A 40 -2.09 -6.20 -9.83
CA VAL A 40 -2.60 -7.31 -9.02
C VAL A 40 -2.75 -6.86 -7.58
N ARG A 41 -3.88 -7.21 -6.95
CA ARG A 41 -4.16 -7.00 -5.52
C ARG A 41 -4.26 -8.35 -4.83
N ARG A 42 -3.69 -8.47 -3.63
CA ARG A 42 -3.77 -9.66 -2.78
C ARG A 42 -4.53 -9.34 -1.50
N PHE A 43 -5.42 -10.24 -1.11
CA PHE A 43 -6.27 -10.10 0.06
C PHE A 43 -6.48 -11.45 0.74
N CYS A 44 -6.83 -11.43 2.03
CA CYS A 44 -7.19 -12.63 2.76
C CYS A 44 -8.51 -13.21 2.23
N GLY A 45 -8.49 -14.46 1.77
CA GLY A 45 -9.68 -15.17 1.31
C GLY A 45 -10.68 -15.53 2.41
N GLN A 46 -10.30 -15.43 3.68
CA GLN A 46 -11.19 -15.73 4.81
C GLN A 46 -11.89 -14.48 5.35
N CYS A 47 -11.16 -13.40 5.63
CA CYS A 47 -11.72 -12.19 6.23
C CYS A 47 -11.86 -11.01 5.26
N GLY A 48 -11.30 -11.11 4.04
CA GLY A 48 -11.36 -10.04 3.03
C GLY A 48 -10.33 -8.94 3.20
N SER A 49 -9.50 -8.96 4.25
CA SER A 49 -8.50 -7.92 4.50
C SER A 49 -7.57 -7.72 3.30
N PRO A 50 -7.45 -6.49 2.77
CA PRO A 50 -6.47 -6.19 1.73
C PRO A 50 -5.06 -6.27 2.32
N ILE A 51 -4.14 -6.97 1.64
CA ILE A 51 -2.77 -7.18 2.13
C ILE A 51 -1.78 -6.41 1.26
N THR A 52 -1.75 -6.67 -0.05
CA THR A 52 -0.86 -5.96 -0.98
C THR A 52 -1.52 -5.55 -2.29
N TRP A 53 -0.90 -4.61 -2.98
CA TRP A 53 -1.09 -4.42 -4.42
C TRP A 53 0.24 -4.13 -5.09
N GLN A 54 0.38 -4.59 -6.33
CA GLN A 54 1.61 -4.47 -7.11
C GLN A 54 1.30 -4.19 -8.58
N ARG A 55 2.19 -3.45 -9.23
CA ARG A 55 2.31 -3.50 -10.69
C ARG A 55 3.10 -4.76 -11.03
N VAL A 56 2.67 -5.51 -12.05
CA VAL A 56 3.38 -6.72 -12.52
C VAL A 56 4.21 -6.46 -13.77
N GLN A 57 4.14 -5.25 -14.32
CA GLN A 57 4.83 -4.84 -15.54
C GLN A 57 5.16 -3.34 -15.47
N GLY A 58 6.16 -2.93 -16.26
CA GLY A 58 6.59 -1.54 -16.38
C GLY A 58 7.44 -1.05 -15.21
N GLU A 59 7.58 0.25 -15.11
CA GLU A 59 8.28 0.89 -13.99
C GLU A 59 7.59 0.51 -12.68
N TRP A 60 8.37 0.17 -11.65
CA TRP A 60 7.90 -0.27 -10.32
C TRP A 60 7.34 -1.71 -10.25
N ALA A 61 7.59 -2.56 -11.25
CA ALA A 61 7.22 -3.98 -11.20
C ALA A 61 7.97 -4.77 -10.11
N ASP A 62 9.11 -4.25 -9.66
CA ASP A 62 9.94 -4.76 -8.57
C ASP A 62 9.55 -4.20 -7.19
N TRP A 63 8.41 -3.49 -7.08
CA TRP A 63 7.89 -2.94 -5.83
C TRP A 63 6.54 -3.55 -5.46
N THR A 64 6.29 -3.60 -4.16
CA THR A 64 4.97 -3.92 -3.61
C THR A 64 4.52 -2.81 -2.68
N CYS A 65 3.22 -2.51 -2.73
CA CYS A 65 2.57 -1.69 -1.73
C CYS A 65 1.78 -2.61 -0.80
N PHE A 66 1.90 -2.40 0.50
CA PHE A 66 1.23 -3.19 1.53
C PHE A 66 0.38 -2.30 2.43
N THR A 67 -0.69 -2.85 2.99
CA THR A 67 -1.58 -2.11 3.88
C THR A 67 -0.92 -1.91 5.23
N LEU A 68 -0.80 -0.66 5.68
CA LEU A 68 -0.10 -0.34 6.95
C LEU A 68 -0.76 -1.00 8.17
N ALA A 69 -2.07 -1.25 8.11
CA ALA A 69 -2.81 -1.92 9.17
C ALA A 69 -2.43 -3.40 9.37
N THR A 70 -1.63 -3.99 8.46
CA THR A 70 -1.11 -5.37 8.61
C THR A 70 0.22 -5.42 9.35
N LEU A 71 0.80 -4.26 9.70
CA LEU A 71 2.01 -4.20 10.52
C LEU A 71 1.68 -4.57 11.96
N LEU A 72 2.40 -5.56 12.49
CA LEU A 72 2.31 -5.98 13.89
C LEU A 72 3.20 -5.15 14.80
N THR A 73 4.21 -4.49 14.23
CA THR A 73 5.15 -3.65 14.97
C THR A 73 4.67 -2.18 14.97
N PRO A 74 4.95 -1.42 16.05
CA PRO A 74 4.70 0.02 16.05
C PRO A 74 5.40 0.69 14.87
N PHE A 75 4.64 1.45 14.08
CA PHE A 75 5.15 2.17 12.93
C PHE A 75 4.82 3.66 13.07
N LYS A 76 5.85 4.50 13.01
CA LYS A 76 5.71 5.96 12.97
C LYS A 76 6.32 6.47 11.66
N PRO A 77 5.52 6.94 10.69
CA PRO A 77 6.05 7.41 9.42
C PRO A 77 6.85 8.70 9.63
N ALA A 78 8.06 8.76 9.09
CA ALA A 78 8.85 9.99 9.03
C ALA A 78 8.30 10.98 7.98
N LYS A 79 7.67 10.46 6.92
CA LYS A 79 7.03 11.22 5.84
C LYS A 79 5.71 10.56 5.48
N GLN A 80 4.67 11.36 5.29
CA GLN A 80 3.35 10.92 4.85
C GLN A 80 2.73 11.95 3.91
N ARG A 81 1.88 11.50 3.00
CA ARG A 81 1.15 12.35 2.06
C ARG A 81 -0.16 11.70 1.65
N HIS A 82 -1.15 12.52 1.29
CA HIS A 82 -2.32 12.03 0.58
C HIS A 82 -2.11 12.16 -0.93
N VAL A 83 -2.62 11.18 -1.67
CA VAL A 83 -2.66 11.19 -3.13
C VAL A 83 -4.08 10.95 -3.60
N HIS A 84 -4.44 11.46 -4.77
CA HIS A 84 -5.78 11.33 -5.35
C HIS A 84 -6.90 11.94 -4.50
N CYS A 85 -6.66 13.06 -3.82
CA CYS A 85 -7.69 13.67 -2.95
C CYS A 85 -8.84 14.29 -3.76
N GLU A 86 -8.66 14.53 -5.05
CA GLU A 86 -9.75 14.86 -5.97
C GLU A 86 -10.81 13.75 -6.05
N SER A 87 -10.44 12.52 -5.67
CA SER A 87 -11.36 11.38 -5.56
C SER A 87 -11.93 11.18 -4.15
N ALA A 88 -11.72 12.12 -3.22
CA ALA A 88 -12.28 12.03 -1.88
C ALA A 88 -13.82 11.95 -1.93
N PRO A 89 -14.46 11.04 -1.18
CA PRO A 89 -15.90 10.95 -1.16
C PRO A 89 -16.52 12.18 -0.48
N ALA A 90 -17.69 12.61 -0.96
CA ALA A 90 -18.35 13.84 -0.48
C ALA A 90 -18.68 13.84 1.02
N TRP A 91 -18.78 12.67 1.65
CA TRP A 91 -19.03 12.54 3.09
C TRP A 91 -17.76 12.67 3.95
N GLN A 92 -16.58 12.68 3.34
CA GLN A 92 -15.31 12.88 4.06
C GLN A 92 -15.03 14.39 4.20
N ALA A 93 -14.85 14.85 5.44
CA ALA A 93 -14.34 16.20 5.69
C ALA A 93 -12.90 16.35 5.17
N ALA A 94 -12.55 17.53 4.66
CA ALA A 94 -11.20 17.80 4.22
C ALA A 94 -10.22 17.70 5.42
N ASP A 95 -9.24 16.80 5.31
CA ASP A 95 -8.12 16.75 6.24
C ASP A 95 -7.05 17.74 5.75
N HIS A 96 -6.89 18.85 6.48
CA HIS A 96 -5.94 19.89 6.15
C HIS A 96 -4.55 19.67 6.79
N ALA A 97 -4.38 18.66 7.65
CA ALA A 97 -3.14 18.43 8.39
C ALA A 97 -2.08 17.67 7.57
N ILE A 98 -2.51 16.94 6.55
CA ILE A 98 -1.63 16.17 5.66
C ILE A 98 -1.76 16.74 4.24
N GLY A 99 -0.65 17.17 3.66
CA GLY A 99 -0.62 17.71 2.30
C GLY A 99 -1.19 16.74 1.25
N CYS A 100 -1.95 17.28 0.32
CA CYS A 100 -2.50 16.55 -0.82
C CYS A 100 -1.65 16.75 -2.08
N GLU A 101 -1.32 15.65 -2.77
CA GLU A 101 -0.63 15.66 -4.06
C GLU A 101 -1.52 15.02 -5.15
N ALA A 102 -1.59 15.65 -6.33
CA ALA A 102 -2.46 15.25 -7.44
C ALA A 102 -2.10 13.87 -8.03
N THR A 103 -0.82 13.50 -7.94
CA THR A 103 -0.34 12.17 -8.34
C THR A 103 0.78 11.80 -7.39
N ARG A 104 0.95 10.49 -7.12
CA ARG A 104 2.23 10.01 -6.61
C ARG A 104 3.25 10.45 -7.67
N PRO A 105 4.18 11.38 -7.39
CA PRO A 105 5.02 11.83 -8.46
C PRO A 105 5.83 10.62 -8.93
N ALA A 106 6.29 10.63 -10.18
CA ALA A 106 7.40 9.80 -10.60
C ALA A 106 8.65 10.26 -9.83
N GLN A 107 8.62 10.18 -8.50
CA GLN A 107 9.78 10.42 -7.67
C GLN A 107 10.63 9.19 -7.88
N GLY A 108 11.57 9.32 -8.83
CA GLY A 108 12.52 8.29 -9.18
C GLY A 108 13.08 7.67 -7.92
N ARG A 109 13.28 6.33 -7.98
CA ARG A 109 13.92 5.50 -6.94
C ARG A 109 14.25 6.30 -5.69
N ALA A 110 13.32 6.36 -4.73
CA ALA A 110 13.69 6.86 -3.42
C ALA A 110 14.91 6.05 -2.99
N ALA A 111 16.08 6.69 -2.96
CA ALA A 111 17.35 6.07 -2.60
C ALA A 111 17.38 5.62 -1.12
N ASP A 112 16.25 5.80 -0.43
CA ASP A 112 16.05 5.57 0.99
C ASP A 112 14.70 4.93 1.31
N GLY A 113 14.11 4.14 0.38
CA GLY A 113 13.00 3.21 0.70
C GLY A 113 13.33 2.13 1.74
N ARG A 114 14.55 2.17 2.30
CA ARG A 114 14.92 1.43 3.50
C ARG A 114 14.15 2.04 4.68
N THR A 115 13.52 1.19 5.49
CA THR A 115 13.35 1.52 6.92
C THR A 115 14.69 2.05 7.43
N ALA A 116 14.71 2.96 8.41
CA ALA A 116 15.97 3.55 8.91
C ALA A 116 17.06 2.51 9.27
N ASP A 117 16.66 1.23 9.44
CA ASP A 117 17.52 0.09 9.78
C ASP A 117 17.71 -0.96 8.66
N GLY A 118 17.15 -0.78 7.46
CA GLY A 118 17.24 -1.78 6.37
C GLY A 118 16.55 -3.11 6.68
N ALA A 119 15.65 -3.13 7.66
CA ALA A 119 14.90 -4.31 8.05
C ALA A 119 13.76 -4.60 7.06
N ALA A 120 13.60 -5.87 6.70
CA ALA A 120 12.48 -6.37 5.92
C ALA A 120 11.15 -5.99 6.58
N VAL A 121 10.15 -5.62 5.77
CA VAL A 121 8.80 -5.40 6.26
C VAL A 121 8.08 -6.75 6.33
N ASP A 122 7.77 -7.13 7.56
CA ASP A 122 7.04 -8.34 7.87
C ASP A 122 5.54 -8.02 7.92
N ALA A 123 4.79 -8.61 6.98
CA ALA A 123 3.33 -8.53 6.96
C ALA A 123 2.72 -9.91 7.24
N ALA A 124 1.55 -9.91 7.87
CA ALA A 124 0.77 -11.11 8.12
C ALA A 124 -0.64 -10.96 7.55
N VAL A 125 -1.22 -12.09 7.15
CA VAL A 125 -2.62 -12.23 6.73
C VAL A 125 -3.51 -12.49 7.92
#